data_AF-X1DTH3-F1
#
_entry.id   AF-X1DTH3-F1
#
_cell.length_a   1.000
_cell.length_b   1.000
_cell.length_c   1.000
_cell.angle_alpha   90.00
_cell.angle_beta   90.00
_cell.angle_gamma   90.00
#
_symmetry.space_group_name_H-M   'P 1'
#
loop_
_entity.id
_entity.type
_entity.pdbx_description
1 polymer ?
#
loop_
_entity_poly.entity_id
_entity_poly.type
_entity_poly.pdbx_seq_one_letter_code
_entity_poly.pdbx_strand_id
1 'polypeptide(L)' 'PTGKILLEQQTVEGVLDNKNTFLVIDEAYFEFSGVTFAELVSDHPNLAITRTMDKAFSLAGARIGYLLAGSYFLDVFHRR' A
#
# COMPACT_ATOMS: atom_id res chain seq x y z
N PRO A 1 12.92 13.61 -6.34
CA PRO A 1 12.41 12.58 -5.40
C PRO A 1 13.59 11.91 -4.66
N THR A 2 13.45 11.64 -3.35
CA THR A 2 14.57 11.25 -2.48
C THR A 2 15.08 9.83 -2.69
N GLY A 3 14.24 8.91 -3.21
CA GLY A 3 14.58 7.50 -3.42
C GLY A 3 14.89 6.72 -2.13
N LYS A 4 14.64 7.32 -0.97
CA LYS A 4 14.90 6.72 0.35
C LYS A 4 13.67 5.99 0.85
N ILE A 5 13.88 4.92 1.61
CA ILE A 5 12.84 4.37 2.47
C ILE A 5 12.66 5.32 3.65
N LEU A 6 11.46 5.90 3.76
CA LEU A 6 11.13 6.92 4.76
C LEU A 6 10.24 6.40 5.88
N LEU A 7 9.71 5.19 5.74
CA LEU A 7 8.76 4.60 6.66
C LEU A 7 9.43 3.51 7.47
N GLU A 8 9.31 3.61 8.78
CA GLU A 8 9.62 2.55 9.73
C GLU A 8 8.31 1.90 10.18
N GLN A 9 8.35 0.59 10.44
CA GLN A 9 7.17 -0.17 10.85
C GLN A 9 6.47 0.43 12.07
N GLN A 10 7.23 0.87 13.09
CA GLN A 10 6.66 1.51 14.29
C GLN A 10 5.87 2.79 13.97
N THR A 11 6.32 3.57 12.98
CA THR A 11 5.61 4.78 12.56
C THR A 11 4.31 4.42 11.83
N VAL A 12 4.36 3.40 10.97
CA VAL A 12 3.18 2.90 10.27
C VAL A 12 2.15 2.37 11.27
N GLU A 13 2.56 1.52 12.20
CA GLU A 13 1.70 0.98 13.26
C GLU A 13 1.08 2.10 14.12
N GLY A 14 1.87 3.10 14.52
CA GLY A 14 1.37 4.24 15.29
C GLY A 14 0.32 5.07 14.55
N VAL A 15 0.40 5.18 13.22
CA VAL A 15 -0.68 5.80 12.41
C VAL A 15 -1.91 4.89 12.36
N LEU A 16 -1.70 3.58 12.22
CA LEU A 16 -2.76 2.59 12.10
C LEU A 16 -3.52 2.31 13.40
N ASP A 17 -2.97 2.70 14.55
CA ASP A 17 -3.67 2.67 15.84
C ASP A 17 -4.89 3.58 15.85
N ASN A 18 -4.86 4.68 15.10
CA ASN A 18 -6.03 5.51 14.89
C ASN A 18 -6.92 4.93 13.78
N LYS A 19 -7.94 4.15 14.20
CA LYS A 19 -8.88 3.49 13.27
C LYS A 19 -9.78 4.44 12.47
N ASN A 20 -9.80 5.75 12.79
CA ASN A 20 -10.50 6.76 11.99
C ASN A 20 -9.65 7.30 10.84
N THR A 21 -8.38 6.90 10.75
CA THR A 21 -7.47 7.31 9.69
C THR A 21 -7.30 6.19 8.68
N PHE A 22 -7.59 6.47 7.42
CA PHE A 22 -7.21 5.60 6.31
C PHE A 22 -5.75 5.87 5.94
N LEU A 23 -4.92 4.83 5.94
CA LEU A 23 -3.53 4.90 5.50
C LEU A 23 -3.37 4.18 4.17
N VAL A 24 -2.80 4.88 3.19
CA VAL A 24 -2.39 4.31 1.91
C VAL A 24 -0.88 4.41 1.80
N ILE A 25 -0.20 3.30 1.57
CA ILE A 25 1.24 3.24 1.32
C ILE A 25 1.45 2.97 -0.17
N ASP A 26 2.16 3.87 -0.84
CA ASP A 26 2.52 3.71 -2.24
C ASP A 26 3.81 2.89 -2.39
N GLU A 27 3.66 1.65 -2.84
CA GLU A 27 4.73 0.69 -3.11
C GLU A 27 5.04 0.57 -4.61
N ALA A 28 4.93 1.65 -5.40
CA ALA A 28 5.24 1.61 -6.83
C ALA A 28 6.69 1.19 -7.18
N TYR A 29 7.61 1.22 -6.22
CA TYR A 29 9.02 0.83 -6.38
C TYR A 29 9.41 -0.34 -5.47
N PHE A 30 8.45 -1.07 -4.90
CA PHE A 30 8.70 -2.20 -4.00
C PHE A 30 9.65 -3.23 -4.61
N GLU A 31 9.53 -3.54 -5.91
CA GLU A 31 10.37 -4.53 -6.58
C GLU A 31 11.86 -4.15 -6.62
N PHE A 32 12.21 -2.88 -6.38
CA PHE A 32 13.59 -2.42 -6.28
C PHE A 32 14.09 -2.30 -4.84
N SER A 33 13.20 -2.10 -3.87
CA SER A 33 13.57 -1.95 -2.46
C SER A 33 13.52 -3.26 -1.67
N GLY A 34 12.59 -4.16 -2.01
CA GLY A 34 12.24 -5.34 -1.23
C GLY A 34 11.52 -5.06 0.10
N VAL A 35 11.30 -3.78 0.44
CA VAL A 35 10.62 -3.37 1.68
C VAL A 35 9.13 -3.26 1.42
N THR A 36 8.33 -3.94 2.23
CA THR A 36 6.87 -3.90 2.13
C THR A 36 6.20 -3.94 3.50
N PHE A 37 4.99 -3.40 3.58
CA PHE A 37 4.11 -3.48 4.76
C PHE A 37 2.90 -4.42 4.52
N ALA A 38 2.93 -5.23 3.45
CA ALA A 38 1.80 -6.05 3.03
C ALA A 38 1.28 -7.02 4.08
N GLU A 39 2.16 -7.51 4.96
CA GLU A 39 1.79 -8.42 6.04
C GLU A 39 0.88 -7.75 7.08
N LEU A 40 0.95 -6.42 7.23
CA LEU A 40 0.08 -5.68 8.16
C LEU A 40 -1.36 -5.53 7.64
N VAL A 41 -1.59 -5.75 6.34
CA VAL A 41 -2.90 -5.47 5.72
C VAL A 41 -4.00 -6.37 6.30
N SER A 42 -3.69 -7.62 6.66
CA SER A 42 -4.68 -8.54 7.24
C SER A 42 -5.21 -8.08 8.59
N ASP A 43 -4.35 -7.42 9.38
CA ASP A 43 -4.64 -7.08 10.78
C ASP A 43 -5.10 -5.61 10.93
N HIS A 44 -4.95 -4.81 9.87
CA HIS A 44 -5.27 -3.39 9.87
C HIS A 44 -6.32 -3.05 8.81
N PRO A 45 -7.63 -3.06 9.17
CA PRO A 45 -8.74 -2.73 8.28
C PRO A 45 -8.60 -1.41 7.52
N ASN A 46 -7.90 -0.44 8.12
CA ASN A 46 -7.68 0.91 7.65
C ASN A 46 -6.37 1.10 6.86
N LEU A 47 -5.68 0.02 6.47
CA LEU A 47 -4.47 0.05 5.64
C LEU A 47 -4.77 -0.40 4.20
N ALA A 48 -4.14 0.27 3.24
CA ALA A 48 -4.05 -0.19 1.86
C ALA A 48 -2.65 0.04 1.28
N ILE A 49 -2.23 -0.85 0.40
CA ILE A 49 -0.95 -0.80 -0.30
C ILE A 49 -1.19 -0.85 -1.80
N THR A 50 -0.71 0.18 -2.50
CA THR A 50 -0.82 0.27 -3.96
C THR A 50 0.44 -0.25 -4.63
N ARG A 51 0.27 -1.06 -5.67
CA ARG A 51 1.36 -1.52 -6.53
C ARG A 51 1.04 -1.27 -8.00
N THR A 52 2.08 -1.20 -8.82
CA THR A 52 1.96 -0.95 -10.27
C THR A 52 2.87 -1.88 -11.07
N MET A 53 2.44 -2.21 -12.28
CA MET A 53 3.29 -2.91 -13.25
C MET A 53 4.10 -1.94 -14.15
N ASP A 54 3.98 -0.63 -13.93
CA ASP A 54 4.60 0.39 -14.78
C ASP A 54 6.13 0.41 -14.70
N LYS A 55 6.70 -0.05 -13.57
CA LYS A 55 8.14 0.09 -13.26
C LYS A 55 8.91 -1.20 -13.57
N ALA A 56 9.05 -2.10 -12.59
CA ALA A 56 9.86 -3.30 -12.71
C ALA A 56 9.44 -4.23 -13.87
N PHE A 57 8.16 -4.19 -14.25
CA PHE A 57 7.61 -5.04 -15.29
C PHE A 57 7.60 -4.40 -16.69
N SER A 58 8.01 -3.13 -16.83
CA SER A 58 7.99 -2.41 -18.13
C SER A 58 6.60 -2.35 -18.81
N LEU A 59 5.51 -2.44 -18.04
CA LEU A 59 4.13 -2.47 -18.55
C LEU A 59 3.41 -1.12 -18.39
N ALA A 60 4.13 0.01 -18.44
CA ALA A 60 3.54 1.33 -18.24
C ALA A 60 2.37 1.65 -19.18
N GLY A 61 2.41 1.13 -20.42
CA GLY A 61 1.33 1.29 -21.41
C GLY A 61 0.09 0.44 -21.14
N ALA A 62 0.20 -0.65 -20.38
CA ALA A 62 -0.92 -1.54 -20.09
C ALA A 62 -1.88 -0.98 -19.02
N ARG A 63 -1.42 0.03 -18.25
CA ARG A 63 -2.20 0.70 -17.20
C ARG A 63 -2.74 -0.25 -16.13
N ILE A 64 -1.88 -1.17 -15.66
CA ILE A 64 -2.24 -2.18 -14.66
C ILE A 64 -1.64 -1.81 -13.30
N GLY A 65 -2.51 -1.73 -12.30
CA GLY A 65 -2.15 -1.61 -10.90
C GLY A 65 -3.08 -2.47 -10.05
N TYR A 66 -2.68 -2.75 -8.82
CA TYR A 66 -3.46 -3.54 -7.87
C TYR A 66 -3.31 -2.99 -6.46
N LEU A 67 -4.24 -3.41 -5.61
CA LEU A 67 -4.34 -2.99 -4.22
C LEU A 67 -4.38 -4.21 -3.31
N LEU A 68 -3.57 -4.18 -2.25
CA LEU A 68 -3.77 -5.02 -1.07
C LEU A 68 -4.46 -4.12 -0.05
N ALA A 69 -5.66 -4.48 0.41
CA ALA A 69 -6.47 -3.58 1.22
C ALA A 69 -7.15 -4.31 2.37
N GLY A 70 -7.16 -3.65 3.53
CA GLY A 70 -7.98 -4.05 4.67
C GLY A 70 -9.47 -3.84 4.41
N SER A 71 -10.31 -4.38 5.31
CA SER A 71 -11.75 -4.44 5.10
C SER A 71 -12.42 -3.08 4.91
N TYR A 72 -11.94 -1.99 5.54
CA TYR A 72 -12.57 -0.68 5.36
C TYR A 72 -12.47 -0.18 3.92
N PHE A 73 -11.36 -0.46 3.25
CA PHE A 73 -11.21 -0.13 1.82
C PHE A 73 -12.06 -1.06 0.95
N LEU A 74 -12.01 -2.37 1.21
CA LEU A 74 -12.78 -3.36 0.44
C LEU A 74 -14.28 -3.08 0.49
N ASP A 75 -14.81 -2.71 1.66
CA ASP A 75 -16.22 -2.35 1.84
C ASP A 75 -16.60 -1.17 0.95
N VAL A 76 -15.73 -0.18 0.79
CA VAL A 76 -15.97 0.97 -0.09
C VAL A 76 -15.90 0.57 -1.56
N PHE A 77 -14.92 -0.24 -1.96
CA PHE A 77 -14.76 -0.66 -3.36
C PHE A 77 -15.83 -1.66 -3.83
N HIS A 78 -16.34 -2.49 -2.94
CA HIS A 78 -17.37 -3.49 -3.24
C HIS A 78 -18.81 -2.94 -3.25
N ARG A 79 -19.05 -1.73 -2.71
CA ARG A 79 -20.36 -1.07 -2.71
C ARG A 79 -20.80 -0.54 -4.08
N ARG A 80 -20.46 -1.23 -5.17
CA ARG A 80 -20.96 -0.92 -6.51
C ARG A 80 -22.42 -1.32 -6.68
#